data_AF-A0A2E7HVC6-F1
#
_entry.id   AF-A0A2E7HVC6-F1
#
_cell.length_a   1.000
_cell.length_b   1.000
_cell.length_c   1.000
_cell.angle_alpha   90.00
_cell.angle_beta   90.00
_cell.angle_gamma   90.00
#
_symmetry.space_group_name_H-M   'P 1'
#
loop_
_entity.id
_entity.type
_entity.pdbx_description
1 polymer ?
#
loop_
_entity_poly.entity_id
_entity_poly.type
_entity_poly.pdbx_seq_one_letter_code
_entity_poly.pdbx_strand_id
1 'polypeptide(L)'
;MELQELLGIGADGLYGPGTREVHVAVLEENGLPLSGVPDEPTGCSIVIGEDICGIQIGNLMEIAIPAITEGLGSTTQEAGWYTECGTQYRTIYWGALFVDFTRSELVEPKVVRWGIRNSFHVINGWEKTFPSIVRFPESLLVDWDPNEPSAPISITDLPTPGGPLIVPEPDLFEEAIGAPLLYNFSDDEFSLRTADYVVIFSEYSGDPPGSEETEFRWEFTDTIRLCETPSTQD
;
A
#
# COMPACT_ATOMS: atom_id res chain seq x y z
N MET A 1 -12.00 6.08 15.42
CA MET A 1 -11.29 5.61 16.62
C MET A 1 -12.26 5.15 17.70
N GLU A 2 -13.19 5.99 18.17
CA GLU A 2 -14.12 5.63 19.28
C GLU A 2 -14.90 4.31 19.08
N LEU A 3 -15.31 4.00 17.84
CA LEU A 3 -15.97 2.72 17.54
C LEU A 3 -15.05 1.51 17.76
N GLN A 4 -13.82 1.56 17.25
CA GLN A 4 -12.86 0.45 17.40
C GLN A 4 -12.48 0.22 18.86
N GLU A 5 -12.32 1.30 19.63
CA GLU A 5 -12.11 1.23 21.08
C GLU A 5 -13.32 0.57 21.79
N LEU A 6 -14.54 0.91 21.39
CA LEU A 6 -15.76 0.30 21.92
C LEU A 6 -15.86 -1.19 21.56
N LEU A 7 -15.38 -1.59 20.38
CA LEU A 7 -15.33 -2.98 19.92
C LEU A 7 -14.18 -3.77 20.56
N GLY A 8 -13.26 -3.12 21.27
CA GLY A 8 -12.12 -3.77 21.92
C GLY A 8 -11.02 -4.22 20.95
N ILE A 9 -10.96 -3.63 19.76
CA ILE A 9 -9.92 -3.89 18.74
C ILE A 9 -8.94 -2.72 18.64
N GLY A 10 -7.83 -2.92 17.92
CA GLY A 10 -6.86 -1.85 17.67
C GLY A 10 -7.51 -0.63 17.00
N ALA A 11 -7.35 0.55 17.60
CA ALA A 11 -7.96 1.78 17.10
C ALA A 11 -7.00 2.55 16.18
N ASP A 12 -7.06 2.25 14.89
CA ASP A 12 -6.27 2.92 13.86
C ASP A 12 -7.01 4.10 13.18
N GLY A 13 -8.31 4.25 13.47
CA GLY A 13 -9.16 5.28 12.90
C GLY A 13 -9.77 4.95 11.53
N LEU A 14 -9.51 3.77 10.97
CA LEU A 14 -10.01 3.30 9.69
C LEU A 14 -11.08 2.22 9.89
N TYR A 15 -12.15 2.26 9.09
CA TYR A 15 -13.21 1.26 9.16
C TYR A 15 -12.99 0.16 8.12
N GLY A 16 -12.05 -0.76 8.39
CA GLY A 16 -11.69 -1.86 7.47
C GLY A 16 -12.57 -3.12 7.60
N PRO A 17 -12.29 -4.17 6.80
CA PRO A 17 -13.07 -5.41 6.74
C PRO A 17 -13.17 -6.15 8.08
N GLY A 18 -12.09 -6.31 8.85
CA GLY A 18 -12.18 -7.01 10.15
C GLY A 18 -12.80 -6.14 11.25
N THR A 19 -12.59 -4.82 11.25
CA THR A 19 -13.38 -3.88 12.07
C THR A 19 -14.87 -4.03 11.78
N ARG A 20 -15.25 -4.18 10.50
CA ARG A 20 -16.64 -4.43 10.10
C ARG A 20 -17.12 -5.81 10.57
N GLU A 21 -16.31 -6.86 10.47
CA GLU A 21 -16.67 -8.19 10.95
C GLU A 21 -16.97 -8.18 12.45
N VAL A 22 -16.09 -7.59 13.26
CA VAL A 22 -16.29 -7.46 14.71
C VAL A 22 -17.51 -6.59 15.02
N HIS A 23 -17.70 -5.48 14.30
CA HIS A 23 -18.88 -4.65 14.47
C HIS A 23 -20.18 -5.42 14.17
N VAL A 24 -20.23 -6.18 13.07
CA VAL A 24 -21.37 -7.03 12.71
C VAL A 24 -21.61 -8.09 13.79
N ALA A 25 -20.57 -8.80 14.22
CA ALA A 25 -20.68 -9.83 15.25
C ALA A 25 -21.23 -9.27 16.58
N VAL A 26 -20.77 -8.10 17.02
CA VAL A 26 -21.27 -7.43 18.22
C VAL A 26 -22.73 -7.01 18.07
N LEU A 27 -23.13 -6.47 16.91
CA LEU A 27 -24.54 -6.14 16.67
C LEU A 27 -25.43 -7.37 16.67
N GLU A 28 -25.00 -8.46 16.02
CA GLU A 28 -25.73 -9.73 15.99
C GLU A 28 -25.86 -10.35 17.39
N GLU A 29 -24.79 -10.39 18.18
CA GLU A 29 -24.80 -10.89 19.56
C GLU A 29 -25.77 -10.10 20.44
N ASN A 30 -25.87 -8.78 20.23
CA ASN A 30 -26.76 -7.90 20.97
C ASN A 30 -28.17 -7.81 20.37
N GLY A 31 -28.47 -8.55 19.29
CA GLY A 31 -29.77 -8.52 18.61
C GLY A 31 -30.12 -7.16 17.99
N LEU A 32 -29.10 -6.39 17.59
CA LEU A 32 -29.23 -5.07 17.00
C LEU A 32 -29.24 -5.13 15.46
N PRO A 33 -29.92 -4.18 14.78
CA PRO A 33 -30.00 -4.17 13.32
C PRO A 33 -28.68 -3.75 12.66
N LEU A 34 -28.33 -4.38 11.53
CA LEU A 34 -27.13 -4.06 10.74
C LEU A 34 -27.30 -2.86 9.80
N SER A 35 -28.45 -2.19 9.79
CA SER A 35 -28.76 -1.10 8.84
C SER A 35 -27.88 0.15 9.00
N GLY A 36 -27.13 0.25 10.09
CA GLY A 36 -26.15 1.33 10.34
C GLY A 36 -24.70 0.91 10.12
N VAL A 37 -24.45 -0.33 9.68
CA VAL A 37 -23.11 -0.80 9.35
C VAL A 37 -22.73 -0.23 7.99
N PRO A 38 -21.64 0.56 7.89
CA PRO A 38 -21.14 1.01 6.60
C PRO A 38 -20.90 -0.17 5.66
N ASP A 39 -21.20 0.04 4.38
CA ASP A 39 -20.74 -0.85 3.32
C ASP A 39 -19.20 -0.91 3.37
N GLU A 40 -18.64 -2.00 2.85
CA GLU A 40 -17.18 -2.17 2.77
C GLU A 40 -16.54 -0.91 2.19
N PRO A 41 -15.51 -0.33 2.84
CA PRO A 41 -14.95 0.96 2.44
C PRO A 41 -14.35 0.87 1.03
N THR A 42 -15.16 1.18 0.03
CA THR A 42 -14.67 1.39 -1.33
C THR A 42 -13.99 2.75 -1.39
N GLY A 43 -12.67 2.78 -1.46
CA GLY A 43 -12.00 3.91 -2.13
C GLY A 43 -10.67 4.41 -1.56
N CYS A 44 -10.17 3.91 -0.44
CA CYS A 44 -8.80 4.26 0.00
C CYS A 44 -8.17 3.02 0.61
N SER A 45 -7.51 2.17 -0.19
CA SER A 45 -6.77 1.03 0.34
C SER A 45 -5.68 1.56 1.27
N ILE A 46 -4.77 2.38 0.78
CA ILE A 46 -3.85 3.14 1.64
C ILE A 46 -4.39 4.58 1.77
N VAL A 47 -4.21 5.23 2.92
CA VAL A 47 -4.60 6.64 3.15
C VAL A 47 -3.34 7.44 3.41
N ILE A 48 -3.04 8.44 2.57
CA ILE A 48 -1.91 9.35 2.74
C ILE A 48 -2.49 10.74 3.05
N GLY A 49 -2.69 11.03 4.33
CA GLY A 49 -3.50 12.17 4.77
C GLY A 49 -4.99 12.04 4.44
N GLU A 50 -5.83 12.90 5.01
CA GLU A 50 -7.28 12.91 4.75
C GLU A 50 -7.61 13.44 3.32
N ASP A 51 -6.68 14.18 2.72
CA ASP A 51 -6.93 15.00 1.52
C ASP A 51 -6.78 14.27 0.17
N ILE A 52 -6.21 13.06 0.13
CA ILE A 52 -6.02 12.30 -1.14
C ILE A 52 -7.11 11.23 -1.34
N CYS A 53 -8.02 11.07 -0.37
CA CYS A 53 -9.13 10.14 -0.53
C CYS A 53 -10.02 10.57 -1.71
N GLY A 54 -9.89 9.87 -2.84
CA GLY A 54 -10.59 10.21 -4.09
C GLY A 54 -9.82 9.89 -5.36
N ILE A 55 -8.48 9.77 -5.32
CA ILE A 55 -7.71 9.34 -6.49
C ILE A 55 -7.70 7.82 -6.60
N GLN A 56 -8.42 7.32 -7.60
CA GLN A 56 -8.59 5.89 -7.87
C GLN A 56 -7.74 5.44 -9.07
N ILE A 57 -7.44 4.15 -9.08
CA ILE A 57 -7.00 3.46 -10.29
C ILE A 57 -8.01 3.74 -11.41
N GLY A 58 -7.49 4.11 -12.58
CA GLY A 58 -8.28 4.48 -13.75
C GLY A 58 -8.62 5.97 -13.87
N ASN A 59 -8.38 6.80 -12.85
CA ASN A 59 -8.56 8.25 -12.97
C ASN A 59 -7.59 8.85 -14.01
N LEU A 60 -8.06 9.85 -14.75
CA LEU A 60 -7.24 10.54 -15.74
C LEU A 60 -6.08 11.29 -15.08
N MET A 61 -4.91 11.25 -15.71
CA MET A 61 -3.70 11.93 -15.25
C MET A 61 -3.89 13.44 -15.08
N GLU A 62 -4.69 14.06 -15.96
CA GLU A 62 -5.01 15.49 -15.88
C GLU A 62 -5.88 15.87 -14.67
N ILE A 63 -6.60 14.89 -14.10
CA ILE A 63 -7.39 15.05 -12.87
C ILE A 63 -6.52 14.71 -11.65
N ALA A 64 -5.78 13.62 -11.73
CA ALA A 64 -5.01 13.09 -10.61
C ALA A 64 -3.84 13.99 -10.20
N ILE A 65 -3.06 14.50 -11.15
CA ILE A 65 -1.86 15.31 -10.84
C ILE A 65 -2.23 16.58 -10.05
N PRO A 66 -3.20 17.42 -10.50
CA PRO A 66 -3.58 18.60 -9.73
C PRO A 66 -4.10 18.26 -8.34
N ALA A 67 -4.95 17.25 -8.19
CA ALA A 67 -5.51 16.85 -6.90
C ALA A 67 -4.43 16.37 -5.92
N ILE A 68 -3.49 15.53 -6.37
CA ILE A 68 -2.36 15.09 -5.55
C ILE A 68 -1.47 16.30 -5.19
N THR A 69 -1.23 17.19 -6.15
CA THR A 69 -0.38 18.37 -5.92
C THR A 69 -1.02 19.38 -4.97
N GLU A 70 -2.35 19.51 -4.99
CA GLU A 70 -3.10 20.34 -4.05
C GLU A 70 -3.03 19.78 -2.62
N GLY A 71 -3.19 18.45 -2.46
CA GLY A 71 -3.13 17.81 -1.14
C GLY A 71 -1.72 17.67 -0.56
N LEU A 72 -0.72 17.36 -1.40
CA LEU A 72 0.64 17.01 -0.94
C LEU A 72 1.73 18.02 -1.29
N GLY A 73 1.42 19.04 -2.08
CA GLY A 73 2.40 19.98 -2.61
C GLY A 73 3.07 19.51 -3.90
N SER A 74 4.16 20.18 -4.28
CA SER A 74 4.79 19.97 -5.59
C SER A 74 5.43 18.60 -5.77
N THR A 75 5.51 18.15 -7.02
CA THR A 75 6.26 16.97 -7.43
C THR A 75 7.74 17.09 -7.07
N THR A 76 8.32 15.98 -6.61
CA THR A 76 9.73 15.88 -6.23
C THR A 76 10.60 15.23 -7.30
N GLN A 77 10.02 14.31 -8.10
CA GLN A 77 10.70 13.67 -9.20
C GLN A 77 9.69 13.27 -10.29
N GLU A 78 10.07 13.48 -11.54
CA GLU A 78 9.28 13.09 -12.71
C GLU A 78 10.16 12.31 -13.69
N ALA A 79 9.77 11.07 -13.99
CA ALA A 79 10.37 10.33 -15.09
C ALA A 79 9.68 10.67 -16.42
N GLY A 80 10.40 10.47 -17.52
CA GLY A 80 9.79 10.41 -18.85
C GLY A 80 8.95 9.15 -19.03
N TRP A 81 8.24 9.05 -20.15
CA TRP A 81 7.54 7.82 -20.51
C TRP A 81 8.53 6.70 -20.85
N TYR A 82 8.33 5.52 -20.28
CA TYR A 82 9.08 4.30 -20.59
C TYR A 82 8.12 3.19 -21.03
N THR A 83 8.64 2.15 -21.68
CA THR A 83 7.82 1.03 -22.17
C THR A 83 8.16 -0.24 -21.41
N GLU A 84 7.15 -0.88 -20.86
CA GLU A 84 7.23 -2.15 -20.13
C GLU A 84 6.05 -3.03 -20.60
N CYS A 85 6.28 -4.31 -20.90
CA CYS A 85 5.23 -5.21 -21.39
C CYS A 85 4.40 -4.67 -22.58
N GLY A 86 5.02 -3.88 -23.46
CA GLY A 86 4.33 -3.26 -24.61
C GLY A 86 3.40 -2.09 -24.27
N THR A 87 3.36 -1.65 -23.01
CA THR A 87 2.55 -0.53 -22.51
C THR A 87 3.46 0.63 -22.08
N GLN A 88 3.02 1.87 -22.30
CA GLN A 88 3.79 3.04 -21.88
C GLN A 88 3.39 3.49 -20.48
N TYR A 89 4.39 3.58 -19.61
CA TYR A 89 4.25 3.98 -18.22
C TYR A 89 5.00 5.27 -17.92
N ARG A 90 4.55 5.99 -16.90
CA ARG A 90 5.22 7.16 -16.34
C ARG A 90 5.00 7.20 -14.84
N THR A 91 6.09 7.26 -14.09
CA THR A 91 6.07 7.41 -12.63
C THR A 91 6.34 8.86 -12.23
N ILE A 92 5.52 9.39 -11.33
CA ILE A 92 5.70 10.71 -10.72
C ILE A 92 5.72 10.58 -9.20
N TYR A 93 6.64 11.29 -8.53
CA TYR A 93 6.87 11.21 -7.10
C TYR A 93 6.52 12.50 -6.37
N TRP A 94 5.89 12.37 -5.20
CA TRP A 94 5.65 13.41 -4.19
C TRP A 94 6.27 12.97 -2.86
N GLY A 95 7.58 13.18 -2.73
CA GLY A 95 8.37 12.62 -1.63
C GLY A 95 8.47 11.10 -1.76
N ALA A 96 8.11 10.39 -0.70
CA ALA A 96 8.07 8.93 -0.71
C ALA A 96 6.90 8.33 -1.51
N LEU A 97 5.83 9.10 -1.78
CA LEU A 97 4.71 8.65 -2.61
C LEU A 97 5.11 8.65 -4.09
N PHE A 98 4.69 7.62 -4.82
CA PHE A 98 4.73 7.58 -6.27
C PHE A 98 3.39 7.17 -6.86
N VAL A 99 3.11 7.68 -8.05
CA VAL A 99 1.96 7.29 -8.88
C VAL A 99 2.44 6.92 -10.27
N ASP A 100 2.05 5.75 -10.73
CA ASP A 100 2.26 5.28 -12.09
C ASP A 100 1.03 5.58 -12.95
N PHE A 101 1.29 6.16 -14.11
CA PHE A 101 0.32 6.42 -15.15
C PHE A 101 0.61 5.53 -16.34
N THR A 102 -0.43 4.98 -16.96
CA THR A 102 -0.32 4.30 -18.24
C THR A 102 -0.90 5.15 -19.35
N ARG A 103 -0.42 4.99 -20.59
CA ARG A 103 -1.10 5.50 -21.78
C ARG A 103 -1.03 4.52 -22.95
N SER A 104 -1.92 4.72 -23.91
CA SER A 104 -1.85 4.09 -25.23
C SER A 104 -2.14 5.13 -26.32
N GLU A 105 -2.05 4.75 -27.60
CA GLU A 105 -2.37 5.67 -28.70
C GLU A 105 -3.84 6.13 -28.71
N LEU A 106 -4.74 5.35 -28.08
CA LEU A 106 -6.19 5.56 -28.14
C LEU A 106 -6.81 5.91 -26.79
N VAL A 107 -6.03 5.87 -25.70
CA VAL A 107 -6.53 6.05 -24.34
C VAL A 107 -5.68 7.09 -23.65
N GLU A 108 -6.37 8.09 -23.09
CA GLU A 108 -5.75 9.14 -22.30
C GLU A 108 -4.98 8.56 -21.11
N PRO A 109 -3.88 9.22 -20.70
CA PRO A 109 -3.10 8.76 -19.56
C PRO A 109 -3.94 8.63 -18.30
N LYS A 110 -3.86 7.49 -17.61
CA LYS A 110 -4.64 7.20 -16.40
C LYS A 110 -3.80 6.55 -15.31
N VAL A 111 -4.19 6.75 -14.06
CA VAL A 111 -3.59 6.10 -12.89
C VAL A 111 -3.74 4.58 -13.03
N VAL A 112 -2.65 3.85 -12.80
CA VAL A 112 -2.66 2.37 -12.83
C VAL A 112 -2.10 1.74 -11.58
N ARG A 113 -1.23 2.46 -10.88
CA ARG A 113 -0.65 2.02 -9.63
C ARG A 113 -0.21 3.24 -8.85
N TRP A 114 -0.16 3.09 -7.55
CA TRP A 114 0.46 4.05 -6.67
C TRP A 114 1.03 3.29 -5.48
N GLY A 115 1.95 3.94 -4.78
CA GLY A 115 2.63 3.31 -3.68
C GLY A 115 3.55 4.26 -2.94
N ILE A 116 4.15 3.74 -1.87
CA ILE A 116 5.19 4.40 -1.11
C ILE A 116 6.50 3.68 -1.38
N ARG A 117 7.54 4.41 -1.79
CA ARG A 117 8.90 3.88 -1.92
C ARG A 117 9.88 4.80 -1.20
N ASN A 118 10.59 4.26 -0.21
CA ASN A 118 11.57 5.01 0.56
C ASN A 118 12.70 4.12 1.07
N SER A 119 13.82 4.74 1.41
CA SER A 119 14.98 4.08 2.01
C SER A 119 15.20 4.67 3.40
N PHE A 120 15.45 3.82 4.40
CA PHE A 120 15.87 4.26 5.71
C PHE A 120 17.35 3.95 5.89
N HIS A 121 18.12 4.98 6.22
CA HIS A 121 19.52 4.88 6.57
C HIS A 121 19.66 4.99 8.08
N VAL A 122 20.32 4.03 8.73
CA VAL A 122 20.44 3.99 10.21
C VAL A 122 20.94 5.31 10.81
N ILE A 123 21.83 6.01 10.11
CA ILE A 123 22.40 7.28 10.56
C ILE A 123 21.56 8.49 10.12
N ASN A 124 21.09 8.48 8.88
CA ASN A 124 20.50 9.65 8.23
C ASN A 124 18.96 9.69 8.32
N GLY A 125 18.34 8.59 8.77
CA GLY A 125 16.90 8.42 8.79
C GLY A 125 16.34 8.14 7.39
N TRP A 126 15.07 8.48 7.20
CA TRP A 126 14.38 8.34 5.91
C TRP A 126 14.99 9.24 4.83
N GLU A 127 15.32 8.66 3.68
CA GLU A 127 15.89 9.34 2.51
C GLU A 127 14.93 10.41 1.96
N LYS A 128 13.65 10.05 1.83
CA LYS A 128 12.58 10.94 1.35
C LYS A 128 11.64 11.32 2.48
N THR A 129 11.13 12.54 2.42
CA THR A 129 10.04 12.97 3.29
C THR A 129 8.74 12.25 2.93
N PHE A 130 8.02 11.75 3.94
CA PHE A 130 6.63 11.38 3.74
C PHE A 130 5.79 12.66 3.64
N PRO A 131 4.96 12.78 2.60
CA PRO A 131 4.20 14.01 2.37
C PRO A 131 3.06 14.19 3.39
N SER A 132 2.63 13.11 4.05
CA SER A 132 1.70 13.09 5.19
C SER A 132 1.85 11.77 5.97
N ILE A 133 1.06 11.59 7.04
CA ILE A 133 0.95 10.29 7.71
C ILE A 133 0.32 9.29 6.74
N VAL A 134 1.00 8.16 6.53
CA VAL A 134 0.50 7.03 5.75
C VAL A 134 -0.19 6.05 6.71
N ARG A 135 -1.42 5.67 6.39
CA ARG A 135 -2.17 4.64 7.12
C ARG A 135 -2.56 3.53 6.15
N PHE A 136 -2.28 2.29 6.53
CA PHE A 136 -2.69 1.09 5.83
C PHE A 136 -4.09 0.68 6.28
N PRO A 137 -4.86 0.02 5.41
CA PRO A 137 -6.14 -0.52 5.80
C PRO A 137 -5.88 -1.76 6.66
N GLU A 138 -6.85 -2.08 7.52
CA GLU A 138 -6.97 -3.46 7.97
C GLU A 138 -7.20 -4.34 6.74
N SER A 139 -6.57 -5.51 6.68
CA SER A 139 -6.62 -6.40 5.52
C SER A 139 -6.54 -7.86 5.95
N LEU A 140 -6.63 -8.78 5.00
CA LEU A 140 -6.48 -10.21 5.24
C LEU A 140 -5.15 -10.69 4.68
N LEU A 141 -4.42 -11.51 5.43
CA LEU A 141 -3.21 -12.15 4.94
C LEU A 141 -3.51 -13.05 3.74
N VAL A 142 -2.59 -13.06 2.78
CA VAL A 142 -2.64 -13.96 1.63
C VAL A 142 -1.62 -15.07 1.83
N ASP A 143 -2.09 -16.30 1.74
CA ASP A 143 -1.23 -17.48 1.65
C ASP A 143 -0.66 -17.57 0.23
N TRP A 144 0.66 -17.46 0.13
CA TRP A 144 1.42 -17.50 -1.12
C TRP A 144 2.90 -17.84 -0.87
N ASP A 145 3.57 -18.31 -1.93
CA ASP A 145 5.03 -18.48 -1.94
C ASP A 145 5.66 -17.50 -2.93
N PRO A 146 6.50 -16.55 -2.49
CA PRO A 146 7.19 -15.63 -3.38
C PRO A 146 8.14 -16.32 -4.35
N ASN A 147 8.57 -17.54 -4.06
CA ASN A 147 9.44 -18.34 -4.92
C ASN A 147 8.66 -19.18 -5.95
N GLU A 148 7.34 -19.25 -5.82
CA GLU A 148 6.42 -19.82 -6.80
C GLU A 148 5.35 -18.80 -7.23
N PRO A 149 5.73 -17.64 -7.81
CA PRO A 149 4.82 -16.50 -8.02
C PRO A 149 3.71 -16.74 -9.04
N SER A 150 3.70 -17.89 -9.71
CA SER A 150 2.66 -18.34 -10.63
C SER A 150 1.64 -19.29 -10.00
N ALA A 151 1.90 -19.75 -8.77
CA ALA A 151 0.96 -20.57 -8.02
C ALA A 151 -0.31 -19.75 -7.66
N PRO A 152 -1.48 -20.39 -7.58
CA PRO A 152 -2.69 -19.74 -7.10
C PRO A 152 -2.49 -19.20 -5.69
N ILE A 153 -2.83 -17.93 -5.48
CA ILE A 153 -2.85 -17.30 -4.17
C ILE A 153 -4.19 -17.55 -3.49
N SER A 154 -4.21 -17.62 -2.16
CA SER A 154 -5.44 -17.77 -1.38
C SER A 154 -5.51 -16.70 -0.28
N ILE A 155 -6.60 -15.93 -0.24
CA ILE A 155 -6.88 -15.02 0.88
C ILE A 155 -7.27 -15.86 2.09
N THR A 156 -6.67 -15.58 3.25
CA THR A 156 -6.92 -16.29 4.51
C THR A 156 -7.92 -15.52 5.38
N ASP A 157 -8.37 -16.13 6.48
CA ASP A 157 -9.19 -15.47 7.51
C ASP A 157 -8.33 -14.79 8.62
N LEU A 158 -7.03 -14.60 8.38
CA LEU A 158 -6.12 -13.97 9.35
C LEU A 158 -6.04 -12.46 9.08
N PRO A 159 -6.53 -11.61 10.01
CA PRO A 159 -6.50 -10.17 9.81
C PRO A 159 -5.12 -9.59 10.10
N THR A 160 -4.74 -8.58 9.31
CA THR A 160 -3.63 -7.67 9.61
C THR A 160 -4.18 -6.34 10.12
N PRO A 161 -3.63 -5.78 11.21
CA PRO A 161 -4.09 -4.49 11.72
C PRO A 161 -3.86 -3.38 10.69
N GLY A 162 -4.72 -2.37 10.67
CA GLY A 162 -4.48 -1.14 9.90
C GLY A 162 -3.71 -0.09 10.72
N GLY A 163 -3.52 1.08 10.12
CA GLY A 163 -2.88 2.22 10.75
C GLY A 163 -1.47 2.54 10.22
N PRO A 164 -0.69 3.36 10.95
CA PRO A 164 0.62 3.81 10.49
C PRO A 164 1.68 2.72 10.68
N LEU A 165 1.72 1.76 9.75
CA LEU A 165 2.63 0.61 9.78
C LEU A 165 4.01 0.89 9.17
N ILE A 166 4.27 2.10 8.68
CA ILE A 166 5.60 2.45 8.16
C ILE A 166 6.57 2.60 9.33
N VAL A 167 7.46 1.61 9.46
CA VAL A 167 8.52 1.58 10.46
C VAL A 167 9.88 1.34 9.80
N PRO A 168 10.99 1.76 10.43
CA PRO A 168 12.31 1.63 9.82
C PRO A 168 12.79 0.19 9.68
N GLU A 169 12.64 -0.60 10.76
CA GLU A 169 13.21 -1.93 10.89
C GLU A 169 12.17 -3.02 10.56
N PRO A 170 12.57 -4.10 9.85
CA PRO A 170 11.65 -5.15 9.44
C PRO A 170 11.03 -5.90 10.63
N ASP A 171 11.78 -6.16 11.70
CA ASP A 171 11.25 -6.85 12.89
C ASP A 171 10.10 -6.07 13.54
N LEU A 172 10.19 -4.73 13.57
CA LEU A 172 9.11 -3.87 14.06
C LEU A 172 7.89 -3.92 13.14
N PHE A 173 8.11 -4.07 11.83
CA PHE A 173 7.02 -4.20 10.86
C PHE A 173 6.31 -5.54 11.04
N GLU A 174 7.07 -6.63 11.18
CA GLU A 174 6.54 -7.98 11.42
C GLU A 174 5.79 -8.07 12.75
N GLU A 175 6.28 -7.41 13.80
CA GLU A 175 5.57 -7.30 15.08
C GLU A 175 4.27 -6.50 14.93
N ALA A 176 4.30 -5.37 14.24
CA ALA A 176 3.14 -4.52 14.03
C ALA A 176 2.07 -5.21 13.16
N ILE A 177 2.47 -5.95 12.13
CA ILE A 177 1.55 -6.65 11.22
C ILE A 177 1.09 -8.00 11.78
N GLY A 178 1.88 -8.61 12.68
CA GLY A 178 1.61 -9.94 13.26
C GLY A 178 1.95 -11.11 12.33
N ALA A 179 2.76 -10.89 11.30
CA ALA A 179 3.15 -11.90 10.31
C ALA A 179 4.56 -11.64 9.76
N PRO A 180 5.32 -12.70 9.43
CA PRO A 180 6.66 -12.55 8.89
C PRO A 180 6.64 -12.15 7.41
N LEU A 181 7.69 -11.46 6.98
CA LEU A 181 7.99 -11.28 5.57
C LEU A 181 8.56 -12.60 4.99
N LEU A 182 8.17 -12.93 3.76
CA LEU A 182 8.62 -14.12 3.05
C LEU A 182 9.74 -13.77 2.07
N TYR A 183 10.82 -14.54 2.09
CA TYR A 183 12.00 -14.27 1.26
C TYR A 183 11.89 -14.85 -0.16
N ASN A 184 12.24 -14.03 -1.15
CA ASN A 184 12.34 -14.36 -2.57
C ASN A 184 13.83 -14.51 -2.96
N PHE A 185 14.24 -15.74 -3.29
CA PHE A 185 15.63 -16.04 -3.65
C PHE A 185 16.09 -15.43 -4.98
N SER A 186 15.14 -15.12 -5.87
CA SER A 186 15.47 -14.67 -7.23
C SER A 186 15.81 -13.18 -7.25
N ASP A 187 15.06 -12.40 -6.47
CA ASP A 187 15.17 -10.95 -6.45
C ASP A 187 15.98 -10.43 -5.24
N ASP A 188 16.30 -11.31 -4.29
CA ASP A 188 16.98 -10.99 -3.02
C ASP A 188 16.17 -9.98 -2.17
N GLU A 189 14.86 -10.23 -2.09
CA GLU A 189 13.89 -9.36 -1.45
C GLU A 189 12.98 -10.16 -0.50
N PHE A 190 12.49 -9.49 0.52
CA PHE A 190 11.46 -9.97 1.43
C PHE A 190 10.13 -9.35 1.05
N SER A 191 9.04 -10.10 1.22
CA SER A 191 7.72 -9.61 0.82
C SER A 191 6.60 -10.16 1.67
N LEU A 192 5.56 -9.36 1.86
CA LEU A 192 4.31 -9.75 2.48
C LEU A 192 3.16 -9.32 1.58
N ARG A 193 2.13 -10.17 1.48
CA ARG A 193 0.94 -9.89 0.68
C ARG A 193 -0.30 -9.97 1.56
N THR A 194 -1.15 -8.97 1.41
CA THR A 194 -2.50 -8.95 1.93
C THR A 194 -3.49 -8.91 0.77
N ALA A 195 -4.78 -8.95 1.08
CA ALA A 195 -5.84 -8.77 0.10
C ALA A 195 -5.79 -7.39 -0.57
N ASP A 196 -5.29 -6.36 0.13
CA ASP A 196 -5.37 -4.97 -0.30
C ASP A 196 -4.03 -4.34 -0.67
N TYR A 197 -2.90 -4.91 -0.23
CA TYR A 197 -1.57 -4.37 -0.54
C TYR A 197 -0.47 -5.43 -0.52
N VAL A 198 0.67 -5.05 -1.09
CA VAL A 198 1.92 -5.80 -1.10
C VAL A 198 3.00 -4.93 -0.48
N VAL A 199 3.83 -5.56 0.35
CA VAL A 199 5.02 -4.97 0.94
C VAL A 199 6.23 -5.69 0.38
N ILE A 200 7.23 -4.93 -0.04
CA ILE A 200 8.53 -5.41 -0.46
C ILE A 200 9.57 -4.70 0.40
N PHE A 201 10.51 -5.47 0.91
CA PHE A 201 11.63 -5.02 1.73
C PHE A 201 12.93 -5.60 1.18
N SER A 202 13.98 -4.78 1.10
CA SER A 202 15.32 -5.27 0.81
C SER A 202 16.33 -4.58 1.72
N GLU A 203 17.28 -5.35 2.26
CA GLU A 203 18.40 -4.83 3.02
C GLU A 203 19.63 -4.73 2.13
N TYR A 204 20.25 -3.55 2.09
CA TYR A 204 21.53 -3.33 1.42
C TYR A 204 22.59 -2.98 2.45
N SER A 205 23.62 -3.82 2.56
CA SER A 205 24.82 -3.52 3.34
C SER A 205 25.96 -3.09 2.40
N GLY A 206 26.26 -1.79 2.39
CA GLY A 206 27.51 -1.26 1.84
C GLY A 206 27.54 -0.97 0.33
N ASP A 207 27.20 0.28 -0.04
CA ASP A 207 27.74 0.93 -1.24
C ASP A 207 28.44 2.26 -0.86
N PRO A 208 29.76 2.42 -1.06
CA PRO A 208 30.67 1.44 -1.67
C PRO A 208 30.82 0.17 -0.81
N PRO A 209 31.13 -0.98 -1.44
CA PRO A 209 31.42 -2.23 -0.75
C PRO A 209 32.43 -2.02 0.37
N GLY A 210 32.03 -2.30 1.62
CA GLY A 210 32.82 -2.05 2.84
C GLY A 210 32.37 -0.86 3.70
N SER A 211 31.30 -0.16 3.33
CA SER A 211 30.59 0.76 4.22
C SER A 211 29.80 -0.02 5.29
N GLU A 212 29.82 0.47 6.54
CA GLU A 212 28.98 -0.05 7.64
C GLU A 212 27.54 0.49 7.57
N GLU A 213 27.22 1.34 6.60
CA GLU A 213 25.88 1.90 6.46
C GLU A 213 24.93 0.84 5.89
N THR A 214 23.98 0.43 6.73
CA THR A 214 22.86 -0.43 6.36
C THR A 214 21.72 0.44 5.85
N GLU A 215 21.23 0.12 4.65
CA GLU A 215 20.09 0.75 4.00
C GLU A 215 18.92 -0.23 3.97
N PHE A 216 17.78 0.22 4.49
CA PHE A 216 16.52 -0.53 4.48
C PHE A 216 15.59 0.07 3.44
N ARG A 217 15.36 -0.65 2.35
CA ARG A 217 14.47 -0.19 1.28
C ARG A 217 13.09 -0.80 1.46
N TRP A 218 12.10 0.06 1.38
CA TRP A 218 10.70 -0.30 1.51
C TRP A 218 9.92 0.14 0.28
N GLU A 219 9.09 -0.76 -0.23
CA GLU A 219 8.06 -0.47 -1.20
C GLU A 219 6.71 -1.04 -0.73
N PHE A 220 5.70 -0.19 -0.67
CA PHE A 220 4.34 -0.55 -0.33
C PHE A 220 3.44 -0.17 -1.50
N THR A 221 2.74 -1.14 -2.09
CA THR A 221 1.82 -0.87 -3.21
C THR A 221 0.52 -1.60 -3.06
N ASP A 222 -0.48 -1.20 -3.85
CA ASP A 222 -1.64 -2.04 -4.13
C ASP A 222 -1.22 -3.41 -4.74
N THR A 223 -2.14 -4.36 -4.77
CA THR A 223 -1.95 -5.73 -5.28
C THR A 223 -1.83 -5.84 -6.79
N ILE A 224 -2.12 -4.77 -7.53
CA ILE A 224 -2.06 -4.71 -8.99
C ILE A 224 -0.59 -4.68 -9.45
N ARG A 225 -0.17 -5.68 -10.21
CA ARG A 225 1.17 -5.68 -10.81
C ARG A 225 1.23 -4.79 -12.04
N LEU A 226 2.41 -4.25 -12.32
CA LEU A 226 2.71 -3.75 -13.65
C LEU A 226 2.47 -4.89 -14.65
N CYS A 227 1.90 -4.56 -15.81
CA CYS A 227 1.48 -5.51 -16.84
C CYS A 227 0.21 -6.32 -16.56
N GLU A 228 -0.37 -6.23 -15.36
CA GLU A 228 -1.76 -6.66 -15.12
C GLU A 228 -2.70 -5.54 -15.53
N THR A 229 -3.63 -5.85 -16.43
CA THR A 229 -4.69 -4.89 -16.76
C THR A 229 -5.67 -4.91 -15.59
N PRO A 230 -5.98 -3.78 -14.93
CA PRO A 230 -7.04 -3.77 -13.94
C PRO A 230 -8.30 -4.27 -14.62
N SER A 231 -8.93 -5.31 -14.06
CA SER A 231 -10.25 -5.72 -14.50
C SER A 231 -11.15 -4.51 -14.36
N THR A 232 -11.68 -4.00 -15.48
CA THR A 232 -12.79 -3.07 -15.45
C THR A 232 -13.91 -3.76 -14.68
N GLN A 233 -14.19 -3.32 -13.46
CA GLN A 233 -15.48 -3.63 -12.83
C GLN A 233 -16.54 -2.98 -13.73
N ASP A 234 -17.29 -3.82 -14.44
CA ASP A 234 -18.51 -3.44 -15.17
C ASP A 234 -19.63 -3.07 -14.20
#